data_AF-A0A2K0SXB4-F1
#
_entry.id   AF-A0A2K0SXB4-F1
#
_cell.length_a   1.000
_cell.length_b   1.000
_cell.length_c   1.000
_cell.angle_alpha   90.00
_cell.angle_beta   90.00
_cell.angle_gamma   90.00
#
_symmetry.space_group_name_H-M   'P 1'
#
loop_
_entity.id
_entity.type
_entity.pdbx_description
1 polymer ?
#
loop_
_entity_poly.entity_id
_entity_poly.type
_entity_poly.pdbx_seq_one_letter_code
_entity_poly.pdbx_strand_id
1 'polypeptide(L)'
;MQTSAEDDEVIDAIGDAIAQLQSLKHLVFESSTIMTSRLLSLLPTRLTHLELINCWEIDAENLAMFLITHGSSLRNLALMHNQSLDLTFLTILAEACPSLQELRMNMSYYRHHDSLNDADPMYDFALLPDQIPTWPSSIRVIDIEHIRSWSIESVYTFIHSLVDNAASLLNLRELMIKTALDIPWQTRAELRHKLRHMLERVFLRECEDPRDTVAPEQTSSTHDPARPRKRKRSRSPKSPVRRSNRIEAHVRGSLRRPRRDNISQRHGLGRPLYREPDTDEDEFDDTDLSDAETQQSSSSDPQPELAVQGLCHTVDIVIDNQKTREFPYSMDDFFSDGEGSSGVEWDGDDDDDHDFSIAF
;
A
#
# COMPACT_ATOMS: atom_id res chain seq x y z
N MET A 1 -5.89 -35.80 -17.47
CA MET A 1 -5.69 -36.99 -16.60
C MET A 1 -4.32 -37.63 -16.80
N GLN A 2 -3.81 -37.76 -18.02
CA GLN A 2 -2.46 -38.31 -18.23
C GLN A 2 -1.34 -37.27 -17.93
N THR A 3 -1.58 -35.99 -18.25
CA THR A 3 -0.65 -34.88 -17.97
C THR A 3 -0.42 -34.61 -16.48
N SER A 4 -1.50 -34.63 -15.67
CA SER A 4 -1.40 -34.39 -14.23
C SER A 4 -0.58 -35.47 -13.49
N ALA A 5 -0.59 -36.72 -14.00
CA ALA A 5 0.18 -37.80 -13.40
C ALA A 5 1.69 -37.66 -13.72
N GLU A 6 2.03 -37.17 -14.92
CA GLU A 6 3.41 -36.87 -15.29
C GLU A 6 3.96 -35.68 -14.49
N ASP A 7 3.14 -34.64 -14.29
CA ASP A 7 3.49 -33.49 -13.44
C ASP A 7 3.73 -33.91 -11.99
N ASP A 8 2.90 -34.83 -11.48
CA ASP A 8 3.04 -35.41 -10.14
C ASP A 8 4.36 -36.19 -9.98
N GLU A 9 4.77 -36.98 -10.98
CA GLU A 9 6.06 -37.69 -10.95
C GLU A 9 7.25 -36.72 -10.94
N VAL A 10 7.14 -35.60 -11.68
CA VAL A 10 8.17 -34.55 -11.68
C VAL A 10 8.24 -33.85 -10.33
N ILE A 11 7.09 -33.55 -9.71
CA ILE A 11 7.01 -32.96 -8.37
C ILE A 11 7.69 -33.87 -7.34
N ASP A 12 7.43 -35.18 -7.39
CA ASP A 12 8.07 -36.14 -6.49
C ASP A 12 9.58 -36.18 -6.68
N ALA A 13 10.04 -36.24 -7.94
CA ALA A 13 11.47 -36.26 -8.25
C ALA A 13 12.20 -35.00 -7.74
N ILE A 14 11.56 -33.84 -7.83
CA ILE A 14 12.08 -32.58 -7.30
C ILE A 14 12.06 -32.59 -5.76
N GLY A 15 10.97 -33.03 -5.15
CA GLY A 15 10.87 -33.19 -3.70
C GLY A 15 11.97 -34.10 -3.14
N ASP A 16 12.19 -35.24 -3.79
CA ASP A 16 13.26 -36.19 -3.44
C ASP A 16 14.66 -35.59 -3.62
N ALA A 17 14.87 -34.79 -4.67
CA ALA A 17 16.14 -34.09 -4.89
C ALA A 17 16.40 -33.03 -3.80
N ILE A 18 15.36 -32.29 -3.41
CA ILE A 18 15.43 -31.31 -2.31
C ILE A 18 15.67 -32.00 -0.98
N ALA A 19 15.02 -33.15 -0.72
CA ALA A 19 15.17 -33.92 0.51
C ALA A 19 16.61 -34.43 0.74
N GLN A 20 17.38 -34.63 -0.34
CA GLN A 20 18.80 -35.00 -0.26
C GLN A 20 19.69 -33.85 0.27
N LEU A 21 19.21 -32.60 0.23
CA LEU A 21 19.95 -31.42 0.67
C LEU A 21 19.80 -31.19 2.18
N GLN A 22 20.55 -31.97 2.98
CA GLN A 22 20.46 -31.98 4.44
C GLN A 22 20.79 -30.65 5.15
N SER A 23 21.48 -29.73 4.46
CA SER A 23 21.85 -28.41 4.96
C SER A 23 21.04 -27.27 4.35
N LEU A 24 19.96 -27.57 3.62
CA LEU A 24 19.13 -26.56 3.00
C LEU A 24 18.40 -25.75 4.07
N LYS A 25 18.60 -24.42 4.02
CA LYS A 25 18.02 -23.45 4.96
C LYS A 25 17.18 -22.39 4.27
N HIS A 26 17.52 -22.11 3.02
CA HIS A 26 16.94 -21.07 2.22
C HIS A 26 16.45 -21.68 0.91
N LEU A 27 15.17 -21.46 0.60
CA LEU A 27 14.54 -21.95 -0.60
C LEU A 27 13.69 -20.83 -1.21
N VAL A 28 13.87 -20.62 -2.51
CA VAL A 28 13.18 -19.61 -3.31
C VAL A 28 12.55 -20.31 -4.49
N PHE A 29 11.24 -20.11 -4.67
CA PHE A 29 10.55 -20.49 -5.89
C PHE A 29 10.03 -19.24 -6.57
N GLU A 30 10.36 -19.10 -7.85
CA GLU A 30 9.98 -17.96 -8.67
C GLU A 30 9.24 -18.45 -9.90
N SER A 31 8.06 -17.88 -10.16
CA SER A 31 7.20 -18.17 -11.31
C SER A 31 7.03 -19.67 -11.56
N SER A 32 6.83 -20.42 -10.47
CA SER A 32 6.90 -21.88 -10.47
C SER A 32 5.51 -22.51 -10.36
N THR A 33 5.12 -23.28 -11.36
CA THR A 33 3.83 -24.00 -11.39
C THR A 33 3.86 -25.33 -10.64
N ILE A 34 5.05 -25.86 -10.33
CA ILE A 34 5.20 -27.10 -9.55
C ILE A 34 4.90 -26.89 -8.06
N MET A 35 4.74 -25.64 -7.63
CA MET A 35 4.49 -25.31 -6.22
C MET A 35 3.03 -25.54 -5.85
N THR A 36 2.69 -26.81 -5.69
CA THR A 36 1.39 -27.29 -5.25
C THR A 36 1.43 -27.74 -3.79
N SER A 37 0.26 -28.03 -3.23
CA SER A 37 0.11 -28.64 -1.89
C SER A 37 1.01 -29.87 -1.70
N ARG A 38 1.20 -30.64 -2.78
CA ARG A 38 2.02 -31.84 -2.79
C ARG A 38 3.50 -31.52 -2.61
N LEU A 39 4.07 -30.60 -3.39
CA LEU A 39 5.47 -30.20 -3.24
C LEU A 39 5.73 -29.57 -1.87
N LEU A 40 4.81 -28.72 -1.38
CA LEU A 40 4.90 -28.12 -0.04
C LEU A 40 5.05 -29.19 1.06
N SER A 41 4.34 -30.31 0.95
CA SER A 41 4.41 -31.41 1.92
C SER A 41 5.74 -32.19 1.89
N LEU A 42 6.49 -32.11 0.78
CA LEU A 42 7.77 -32.78 0.59
C LEU A 42 8.96 -31.90 0.99
N LEU A 43 8.74 -30.62 1.31
CA LEU A 43 9.82 -29.71 1.66
C LEU A 43 10.49 -30.06 3.00
N PRO A 44 11.76 -29.71 3.22
CA PRO A 44 12.44 -30.00 4.47
C PRO A 44 11.85 -29.22 5.65
N THR A 45 11.65 -29.90 6.78
CA THR A 45 11.13 -29.31 8.04
C THR A 45 12.10 -28.36 8.76
N ARG A 46 13.33 -28.22 8.26
CA ARG A 46 14.39 -27.37 8.85
C ARG A 46 14.63 -26.08 8.08
N LEU A 47 13.74 -25.75 7.15
CA LEU A 47 13.83 -24.50 6.41
C LEU A 47 13.72 -23.31 7.35
N THR A 48 14.63 -22.36 7.19
CA THR A 48 14.64 -21.10 7.95
C THR A 48 14.09 -19.95 7.12
N HIS A 49 14.19 -20.03 5.79
CA HIS A 49 13.80 -18.98 4.87
C HIS A 49 13.07 -19.60 3.68
N LEU A 50 11.85 -19.13 3.44
CA LEU A 50 11.03 -19.52 2.30
C LEU A 50 10.58 -18.26 1.56
N GLU A 51 10.87 -18.20 0.26
CA GLU A 51 10.34 -17.18 -0.64
C GLU A 51 9.52 -17.84 -1.75
N LEU A 52 8.30 -17.32 -1.94
CA LEU A 52 7.38 -17.73 -2.99
C LEU A 52 7.03 -16.48 -3.79
N ILE A 53 7.52 -16.44 -5.03
CA ILE A 53 7.42 -15.29 -5.91
C ILE A 53 6.61 -15.72 -7.14
N ASN A 54 5.48 -15.07 -7.39
CA ASN A 54 4.63 -15.30 -8.56
C ASN A 54 4.22 -16.78 -8.73
N CYS A 55 3.91 -17.46 -7.63
CA CYS A 55 3.40 -18.84 -7.64
C CYS A 55 1.87 -18.81 -7.54
N TRP A 56 1.17 -19.27 -8.57
CA TRP A 56 -0.30 -19.15 -8.66
C TRP A 56 -1.06 -20.32 -8.05
N GLU A 57 -0.43 -21.48 -7.93
CA GLU A 57 -1.06 -22.71 -7.43
C GLU A 57 -1.16 -22.77 -5.90
N ILE A 58 -0.66 -21.75 -5.20
CA ILE A 58 -0.65 -21.69 -3.74
C ILE A 58 -1.81 -20.82 -3.25
N ASP A 59 -2.72 -21.45 -2.54
CA ASP A 59 -3.76 -20.78 -1.76
C ASP A 59 -3.36 -20.71 -0.27
N ALA A 60 -4.18 -20.00 0.51
CA ALA A 60 -3.92 -19.84 1.93
C ALA A 60 -4.13 -21.12 2.74
N GLU A 61 -5.00 -22.04 2.29
CA GLU A 61 -5.23 -23.31 2.97
C GLU A 61 -4.00 -24.23 2.86
N ASN A 62 -3.44 -24.36 1.66
CA ASN A 62 -2.23 -25.15 1.43
C ASN A 62 -1.02 -24.54 2.15
N LEU A 63 -0.88 -23.21 2.12
CA LEU A 63 0.16 -22.54 2.89
C LEU A 63 -0.04 -22.76 4.39
N ALA A 64 -1.28 -22.67 4.90
CA ALA A 64 -1.57 -22.88 6.32
C ALA A 64 -1.17 -24.30 6.78
N MET A 65 -1.54 -25.33 6.01
CA MET A 65 -1.15 -26.72 6.28
C MET A 65 0.38 -26.89 6.30
N PHE A 66 1.07 -26.24 5.36
CA PHE A 66 2.53 -26.23 5.33
C PHE A 66 3.12 -25.56 6.57
N LEU A 67 2.62 -24.38 6.97
CA LEU A 67 3.13 -23.66 8.13
C LEU A 67 2.93 -24.46 9.43
N ILE A 68 1.81 -25.18 9.59
CA ILE A 68 1.57 -26.03 10.78
C ILE A 68 2.62 -27.14 10.90
N THR A 69 3.04 -27.71 9.77
CA THR A 69 3.93 -28.88 9.73
C THR A 69 5.42 -28.51 9.66
N HIS A 70 5.76 -27.45 8.94
CA HIS A 70 7.13 -27.05 8.60
C HIS A 70 7.53 -25.67 9.16
N GLY A 71 6.59 -24.90 9.70
CA GLY A 71 6.80 -23.51 10.11
C GLY A 71 7.61 -23.31 11.41
N SER A 72 7.79 -24.36 12.22
CA SER A 72 8.44 -24.23 13.54
C SER A 72 9.86 -23.63 13.52
N SER A 73 10.64 -23.93 12.47
CA SER A 73 12.00 -23.40 12.27
C SER A 73 12.06 -22.15 11.38
N LEU A 74 10.94 -21.76 10.77
CA LEU A 74 10.89 -20.67 9.81
C LEU A 74 11.13 -19.34 10.50
N ARG A 75 12.02 -18.53 9.93
CA ARG A 75 12.40 -17.20 10.41
C ARG A 75 12.02 -16.11 9.43
N ASN A 76 12.04 -16.41 8.15
CA ASN A 76 11.79 -15.45 7.09
C ASN A 76 10.80 -16.08 6.10
N LEU A 77 9.68 -15.38 5.89
CA LEU A 77 8.65 -15.75 4.95
C LEU A 77 8.41 -14.56 4.02
N ALA A 78 8.73 -14.73 2.74
CA ALA A 78 8.48 -13.72 1.70
C ALA A 78 7.48 -14.26 0.67
N LEU A 79 6.36 -13.59 0.51
CA LEU A 79 5.25 -13.99 -0.35
C LEU A 79 4.96 -12.85 -1.34
N MET A 80 5.52 -12.94 -2.54
CA MET A 80 5.47 -11.85 -3.51
C MET A 80 4.61 -12.25 -4.70
N HIS A 81 3.65 -11.41 -5.07
CA HIS A 81 2.88 -11.54 -6.31
C HIS A 81 2.11 -12.86 -6.46
N ASN A 82 1.70 -13.50 -5.36
CA ASN A 82 0.96 -14.75 -5.38
C ASN A 82 -0.54 -14.46 -5.48
N GLN A 83 -1.12 -14.63 -6.66
CA GLN A 83 -2.47 -14.16 -7.00
C GLN A 83 -3.61 -14.90 -6.28
N SER A 84 -3.39 -16.17 -5.93
CA SER A 84 -4.36 -17.04 -5.26
C SER A 84 -4.27 -17.01 -3.74
N LEU A 85 -3.28 -16.30 -3.18
CA LEU A 85 -2.99 -16.32 -1.77
C LEU A 85 -3.67 -15.15 -1.05
N ASP A 86 -4.59 -15.44 -0.13
CA ASP A 86 -5.18 -14.44 0.77
C ASP A 86 -4.39 -14.31 2.10
N LEU A 87 -4.91 -13.53 3.06
CA LEU A 87 -4.31 -13.31 4.38
C LEU A 87 -4.91 -14.21 5.49
N THR A 88 -5.79 -15.16 5.16
CA THR A 88 -6.45 -16.01 6.16
C THR A 88 -5.46 -16.86 6.96
N PHE A 89 -4.33 -17.25 6.36
CA PHE A 89 -3.26 -18.00 7.06
C PHE A 89 -2.64 -17.23 8.24
N LEU A 90 -2.81 -15.89 8.30
CA LEU A 90 -2.32 -15.09 9.43
C LEU A 90 -2.99 -15.47 10.76
N THR A 91 -4.19 -16.05 10.72
CA THR A 91 -4.92 -16.49 11.92
C THR A 91 -4.19 -17.57 12.71
N ILE A 92 -3.38 -18.40 12.05
CA ILE A 92 -2.62 -19.50 12.67
C ILE A 92 -1.13 -19.19 12.84
N LEU A 93 -0.67 -18.01 12.40
CA LEU A 93 0.75 -17.73 12.22
C LEU A 93 1.55 -17.81 13.52
N ALA A 94 0.98 -17.35 14.65
CA ALA A 94 1.65 -17.42 15.95
C ALA A 94 1.89 -18.86 16.43
N GLU A 95 0.93 -19.75 16.21
CA GLU A 95 0.99 -21.15 16.63
C GLU A 95 1.89 -21.97 15.70
N ALA A 96 1.76 -21.74 14.39
CA ALA A 96 2.48 -22.47 13.35
C ALA A 96 3.96 -22.06 13.25
N CYS A 97 4.25 -20.77 13.41
CA CYS A 97 5.59 -20.19 13.19
C CYS A 97 6.10 -19.39 14.40
N PRO A 98 6.37 -20.04 15.55
CA PRO A 98 6.80 -19.36 16.78
C PRO A 98 8.18 -18.70 16.69
N SER A 99 8.97 -19.03 15.67
CA SER A 99 10.33 -18.51 15.45
C SER A 99 10.41 -17.43 14.37
N LEU A 100 9.27 -17.05 13.77
CA LEU A 100 9.23 -16.13 12.63
C LEU A 100 9.71 -14.74 13.04
N GLN A 101 10.63 -14.18 12.26
CA GLN A 101 11.23 -12.87 12.48
C GLN A 101 10.79 -11.88 11.41
N GLU A 102 10.65 -12.32 10.16
CA GLU A 102 10.28 -11.45 9.05
C GLU A 102 9.12 -12.07 8.26
N LEU A 103 8.03 -11.33 8.17
CA LEU A 103 6.93 -11.57 7.26
C LEU A 103 6.93 -10.44 6.24
N ARG A 104 7.17 -10.77 4.97
CA ARG A 104 7.06 -9.84 3.85
C ARG A 104 6.05 -10.36 2.86
N MET A 105 5.14 -9.52 2.45
CA MET A 105 4.10 -9.90 1.51
C MET A 105 3.79 -8.75 0.56
N ASN A 106 3.82 -9.01 -0.74
CA ASN A 106 3.44 -8.03 -1.75
C ASN A 106 2.31 -8.58 -2.61
N MET A 107 1.18 -7.90 -2.60
CA MET A 107 -0.06 -8.34 -3.23
C MET A 107 -0.36 -7.58 -4.53
N SER A 108 0.68 -6.99 -5.15
CA SER A 108 0.58 -6.52 -6.53
C SER A 108 0.67 -7.70 -7.50
N TYR A 109 -0.25 -7.79 -8.45
CA TYR A 109 -0.22 -8.82 -9.49
C TYR A 109 0.11 -8.20 -10.83
N TYR A 110 0.72 -9.01 -11.68
CA TYR A 110 1.10 -8.61 -13.02
C TYR A 110 0.07 -9.12 -14.03
N ARG A 111 -0.18 -8.37 -15.09
CA ARG A 111 -0.94 -8.83 -16.24
C ARG A 111 -0.08 -9.80 -17.00
N HIS A 112 -0.65 -10.93 -17.36
CA HIS A 112 0.01 -11.92 -18.20
C HIS A 112 -0.32 -11.69 -19.67
N HIS A 113 -1.43 -11.03 -19.94
CA HIS A 113 -1.89 -10.73 -21.29
C HIS A 113 -2.23 -9.25 -21.46
N ASP A 114 -1.70 -8.62 -22.51
CA ASP A 114 -2.03 -7.22 -22.84
C ASP A 114 -3.52 -7.03 -23.19
N SER A 115 -4.19 -8.10 -23.61
CA SER A 115 -5.58 -8.09 -24.08
C SER A 115 -6.62 -8.33 -22.99
N LEU A 116 -6.22 -8.83 -21.81
CA LEU A 116 -7.14 -9.20 -20.72
C LEU A 116 -6.59 -8.67 -19.39
N ASN A 117 -7.45 -8.09 -18.55
CA ASN A 117 -7.05 -7.71 -17.20
C ASN A 117 -7.09 -8.93 -16.29
N ASP A 118 -6.01 -9.71 -16.28
CA ASP A 118 -5.82 -10.87 -15.41
C ASP A 118 -5.00 -10.53 -14.14
N ALA A 119 -4.79 -9.26 -13.83
CA ALA A 119 -4.09 -8.77 -12.64
C ALA A 119 -4.97 -8.63 -11.39
N ASP A 120 -6.20 -9.15 -11.43
CA ASP A 120 -7.13 -9.13 -10.30
C ASP A 120 -6.88 -10.34 -9.36
N PRO A 121 -6.99 -10.19 -8.03
CA PRO A 121 -6.86 -11.34 -7.12
C PRO A 121 -7.81 -12.47 -7.50
N MET A 122 -7.37 -13.72 -7.29
CA MET A 122 -8.22 -14.91 -7.48
C MET A 122 -9.09 -15.23 -6.24
N TYR A 123 -9.12 -14.33 -5.26
CA TYR A 123 -9.91 -14.42 -4.03
C TYR A 123 -10.89 -13.24 -3.92
N ASP A 124 -12.02 -13.48 -3.25
CA ASP A 124 -13.06 -12.46 -3.04
C ASP A 124 -12.67 -11.46 -1.95
N PHE A 125 -12.10 -11.95 -0.85
CA PHE A 125 -11.71 -11.15 0.31
C PHE A 125 -10.30 -11.51 0.78
N ALA A 126 -9.44 -10.52 1.01
CA ALA A 126 -8.09 -10.78 1.55
C ALA A 126 -8.13 -11.26 3.00
N LEU A 127 -9.08 -10.75 3.78
CA LEU A 127 -9.33 -11.17 5.17
C LEU A 127 -10.78 -10.85 5.51
N LEU A 128 -11.44 -11.75 6.24
CA LEU A 128 -12.78 -11.51 6.76
C LEU A 128 -12.74 -10.88 8.17
N PRO A 129 -13.79 -10.14 8.60
CA PRO A 129 -13.79 -9.47 9.90
C PRO A 129 -13.69 -10.40 11.12
N ASP A 130 -14.09 -11.66 10.98
CA ASP A 130 -14.02 -12.72 12.01
C ASP A 130 -12.67 -13.45 12.06
N GLN A 131 -11.84 -13.26 11.02
CA GLN A 131 -10.52 -13.86 10.92
C GLN A 131 -9.48 -12.95 11.60
N ILE A 132 -9.25 -13.18 12.90
CA ILE A 132 -8.32 -12.38 13.70
C ILE A 132 -6.89 -12.90 13.50
N PRO A 133 -5.95 -12.09 12.95
CA PRO A 133 -4.54 -12.46 12.83
C PRO A 133 -3.89 -12.74 14.19
N THR A 134 -2.98 -13.71 14.22
CA THR A 134 -2.15 -14.00 15.40
C THR A 134 -0.69 -13.74 15.10
N TRP A 135 0.04 -13.14 16.04
CA TRP A 135 1.40 -12.67 15.80
C TRP A 135 2.43 -13.36 16.72
N PRO A 136 3.49 -13.98 16.19
CA PRO A 136 4.52 -14.61 17.00
C PRO A 136 5.40 -13.56 17.71
N SER A 137 5.74 -13.78 18.98
CA SER A 137 6.56 -12.85 19.79
C SER A 137 7.98 -12.61 19.26
N SER A 138 8.48 -13.48 18.40
CA SER A 138 9.79 -13.35 17.74
C SER A 138 9.81 -12.38 16.57
N ILE A 139 8.64 -11.93 16.10
CA ILE A 139 8.52 -11.13 14.88
C ILE A 139 9.20 -9.78 15.06
N ARG A 140 9.90 -9.36 14.00
CA ARG A 140 10.70 -8.12 13.93
C ARG A 140 10.23 -7.22 12.81
N VAL A 141 9.85 -7.81 11.68
CA VAL A 141 9.42 -7.09 10.49
C VAL A 141 8.08 -7.65 10.05
N ILE A 142 7.09 -6.77 9.96
CA ILE A 142 5.82 -7.02 9.28
C ILE A 142 5.75 -6.01 8.15
N ASP A 143 5.83 -6.50 6.92
CA ASP A 143 5.74 -5.69 5.71
C ASP A 143 4.71 -6.33 4.79
N ILE A 144 3.53 -5.73 4.72
CA ILE A 144 2.44 -6.22 3.87
C ILE A 144 1.99 -5.07 2.98
N GLU A 145 2.28 -5.20 1.69
CA GLU A 145 2.03 -4.17 0.69
C GLU A 145 0.90 -4.55 -0.28
N HIS A 146 0.21 -3.52 -0.78
CA HIS A 146 -0.82 -3.60 -1.81
C HIS A 146 -2.00 -4.52 -1.45
N ILE A 147 -2.39 -4.60 -0.18
CA ILE A 147 -3.56 -5.37 0.24
C ILE A 147 -4.82 -4.80 -0.44
N ARG A 148 -5.56 -5.64 -1.15
CA ARG A 148 -6.81 -5.32 -1.84
C ARG A 148 -7.97 -6.16 -1.31
N SER A 149 -9.20 -5.79 -1.67
CA SER A 149 -10.40 -6.62 -1.45
C SER A 149 -10.65 -6.97 0.02
N TRP A 150 -10.67 -5.98 0.92
CA TRP A 150 -11.10 -6.19 2.32
C TRP A 150 -11.96 -5.02 2.79
N SER A 151 -12.79 -5.24 3.81
CA SER A 151 -13.70 -4.23 4.33
C SER A 151 -13.02 -3.31 5.35
N ILE A 152 -13.63 -2.15 5.63
CA ILE A 152 -13.19 -1.26 6.71
C ILE A 152 -13.11 -2.02 8.05
N GLU A 153 -14.10 -2.88 8.33
CA GLU A 153 -14.13 -3.71 9.54
C GLU A 153 -12.93 -4.66 9.61
N SER A 154 -12.56 -5.30 8.49
CA SER A 154 -11.42 -6.21 8.42
C SER A 154 -10.09 -5.48 8.67
N VAL A 155 -9.97 -4.24 8.18
CA VAL A 155 -8.82 -3.37 8.46
C VAL A 155 -8.73 -3.08 9.96
N TYR A 156 -9.84 -2.71 10.60
CA TYR A 156 -9.86 -2.48 12.05
C TYR A 156 -9.51 -3.76 12.80
N THR A 157 -10.09 -4.92 12.46
CA THR A 157 -9.75 -6.22 13.08
C THR A 157 -8.25 -6.50 12.97
N PHE A 158 -7.67 -6.31 11.78
CA PHE A 158 -6.25 -6.52 11.55
C PHE A 158 -5.40 -5.60 12.45
N ILE A 159 -5.70 -4.29 12.48
CA ILE A 159 -4.91 -3.33 13.26
C ILE A 159 -5.10 -3.55 14.77
N HIS A 160 -6.32 -3.84 15.22
CA HIS A 160 -6.59 -4.18 16.61
C HIS A 160 -5.84 -5.44 17.04
N SER A 161 -5.76 -6.46 16.17
CA SER A 161 -4.97 -7.66 16.47
C SER A 161 -3.50 -7.34 16.75
N LEU A 162 -2.91 -6.34 16.06
CA LEU A 162 -1.55 -5.88 16.35
C LEU A 162 -1.49 -5.16 17.69
N VAL A 163 -2.37 -4.17 17.89
CA VAL A 163 -2.41 -3.32 19.09
C VAL A 163 -2.64 -4.16 20.37
N ASP A 164 -3.56 -5.12 20.33
CA ASP A 164 -3.88 -5.98 21.47
C ASP A 164 -2.70 -6.92 21.79
N ASN A 165 -1.91 -7.30 20.79
CA ASN A 165 -0.69 -8.09 20.95
C ASN A 165 0.57 -7.25 21.20
N ALA A 166 0.48 -5.92 21.32
CA ALA A 166 1.65 -5.05 21.46
C ALA A 166 2.59 -5.45 22.62
N ALA A 167 2.03 -5.97 23.72
CA ALA A 167 2.80 -6.45 24.88
C ALA A 167 3.66 -7.68 24.58
N SER A 168 3.22 -8.56 23.66
CA SER A 168 3.97 -9.77 23.27
C SER A 168 4.97 -9.49 22.15
N LEU A 169 4.76 -8.41 21.39
CA LEU A 169 5.55 -8.04 20.21
C LEU A 169 6.78 -7.18 20.53
N LEU A 170 7.48 -7.45 21.64
CA LEU A 170 8.62 -6.63 22.08
C LEU A 170 9.78 -6.57 21.06
N ASN A 171 9.86 -7.56 20.17
CA ASN A 171 10.88 -7.63 19.13
C ASN A 171 10.52 -6.87 17.85
N LEU A 172 9.27 -6.41 17.69
CA LEU A 172 8.83 -5.73 16.48
C LEU A 172 9.58 -4.41 16.32
N ARG A 173 10.20 -4.25 15.14
CA ARG A 173 11.10 -3.14 14.79
C ARG A 173 10.59 -2.35 13.60
N GLU A 174 9.86 -2.99 12.71
CA GLU A 174 9.38 -2.41 11.47
C GLU A 174 7.96 -2.92 11.20
N LEU A 175 7.05 -1.96 11.02
CA LEU A 175 5.67 -2.20 10.66
C LEU A 175 5.33 -1.35 9.45
N MET A 176 5.14 -2.00 8.30
CA MET A 176 4.72 -1.37 7.05
C MET A 176 3.45 -2.05 6.54
N ILE A 177 2.39 -1.26 6.37
CA ILE A 177 1.11 -1.73 5.87
C ILE A 177 0.66 -0.79 4.77
N LYS A 178 0.58 -1.29 3.54
CA LYS A 178 0.03 -0.53 2.40
C LYS A 178 -1.20 -1.24 1.87
N THR A 179 -2.31 -0.54 1.80
CA THR A 179 -3.59 -1.12 1.39
C THR A 179 -4.39 -0.18 0.50
N ALA A 180 -5.20 -0.78 -0.37
CA ALA A 180 -6.24 -0.13 -1.14
C ALA A 180 -7.64 -0.58 -0.69
N LEU A 181 -8.49 0.41 -0.43
CA LEU A 181 -9.89 0.24 -0.02
C LEU A 181 -10.78 1.01 -0.99
N ASP A 182 -11.84 0.38 -1.47
CA ASP A 182 -12.82 1.05 -2.34
C ASP A 182 -13.80 1.88 -1.50
N ILE A 183 -13.34 3.04 -1.03
CA ILE A 183 -14.09 3.96 -0.17
C ILE A 183 -13.89 5.42 -0.60
N PRO A 184 -14.84 6.33 -0.28
CA PRO A 184 -14.70 7.76 -0.55
C PRO A 184 -13.43 8.35 0.09
N TRP A 185 -12.85 9.35 -0.56
CA TRP A 185 -11.57 9.90 -0.16
C TRP A 185 -11.60 10.53 1.25
N GLN A 186 -12.73 11.09 1.68
CA GLN A 186 -12.90 11.66 3.02
C GLN A 186 -12.80 10.57 4.09
N THR A 187 -13.56 9.48 3.92
CA THR A 187 -13.54 8.32 4.81
C THR A 187 -12.16 7.70 4.88
N ARG A 188 -11.46 7.64 3.74
CA ARG A 188 -10.08 7.17 3.67
C ARG A 188 -9.10 8.05 4.45
N ALA A 189 -9.21 9.37 4.32
CA ALA A 189 -8.36 10.32 5.04
C ALA A 189 -8.57 10.20 6.55
N GLU A 190 -9.83 10.08 6.99
CA GLU A 190 -10.16 9.86 8.41
C GLU A 190 -9.62 8.53 8.93
N LEU A 191 -9.83 7.43 8.17
CA LEU A 191 -9.35 6.10 8.53
C LEU A 191 -7.83 6.09 8.66
N ARG A 192 -7.13 6.65 7.67
CA ARG A 192 -5.66 6.79 7.70
C ARG A 192 -5.20 7.57 8.92
N HIS A 193 -5.84 8.69 9.24
CA HIS A 193 -5.46 9.51 10.40
C HIS A 193 -5.64 8.74 11.71
N LYS A 194 -6.80 8.09 11.90
CA LYS A 194 -7.12 7.31 13.10
C LYS A 194 -6.15 6.14 13.27
N LEU A 195 -5.95 5.33 12.24
CA LEU A 195 -5.11 4.13 12.31
C LEU A 195 -3.62 4.49 12.45
N ARG A 196 -3.14 5.51 11.73
CA ARG A 196 -1.76 6.00 11.87
C ARG A 196 -1.49 6.48 13.28
N HIS A 197 -2.35 7.34 13.83
CA HIS A 197 -2.18 7.81 15.20
C HIS A 197 -2.18 6.63 16.20
N MET A 198 -3.07 5.66 16.02
CA MET A 198 -3.17 4.52 16.91
C MET A 198 -1.90 3.66 16.89
N LEU A 199 -1.40 3.32 15.70
CA LEU A 199 -0.17 2.55 15.54
C LEU A 199 1.07 3.31 16.01
N GLU A 200 1.21 4.59 15.64
CA GLU A 200 2.36 5.40 16.07
C GLU A 200 2.41 5.50 17.59
N ARG A 201 1.27 5.75 18.25
CA ARG A 201 1.20 5.83 19.73
C ARG A 201 1.62 4.53 20.41
N VAL A 202 1.32 3.37 19.82
CA VAL A 202 1.56 2.06 20.44
C VAL A 202 2.96 1.52 20.10
N PHE A 203 3.39 1.69 18.85
CA PHE A 203 4.54 0.99 18.29
C PHE A 203 5.75 1.89 18.05
N LEU A 204 5.55 3.14 17.63
CA LEU A 204 6.65 4.01 17.21
C LEU A 204 7.52 4.37 18.41
N ARG A 205 8.83 4.20 18.25
CA ARG A 205 9.79 4.64 19.26
C ARG A 205 9.78 6.15 19.34
N GLU A 206 9.58 6.67 20.55
CA GLU A 206 9.86 8.07 20.84
C GLU A 206 11.35 8.33 20.62
N CYS A 207 11.67 9.06 19.56
CA CYS A 207 13.03 9.50 19.30
C CYS A 207 13.34 10.62 20.30
N GLU A 208 13.97 10.30 21.42
CA GLU A 208 14.62 11.33 22.24
C GLU A 208 15.75 11.92 21.40
N ASP A 209 15.64 13.21 21.05
CA ASP A 209 16.75 13.96 20.47
C ASP A 209 17.99 13.71 21.33
N PRO A 210 19.17 13.44 20.73
CA PRO A 210 20.38 13.27 21.51
C PRO A 210 20.53 14.53 22.35
N ARG A 211 20.34 14.39 23.67
CA ARG A 211 20.51 15.50 24.61
C ARG A 211 21.86 16.09 24.28
N ASP A 212 21.89 17.38 23.96
CA ASP A 212 23.12 18.15 23.77
C ASP A 212 23.97 17.97 25.02
N THR A 213 24.80 16.93 25.05
CA THR A 213 25.74 16.68 26.12
C THR A 213 26.77 17.78 25.97
N VAL A 214 26.53 18.83 26.76
CA VAL A 214 27.44 19.88 27.20
C VAL A 214 28.81 19.72 26.55
N ALA A 215 29.07 20.56 25.54
CA ALA A 215 30.39 20.71 24.95
C ALA A 215 31.43 20.75 26.08
N PRO A 216 32.55 20.00 26.00
CA PRO A 216 33.52 19.97 27.07
C PRO A 216 34.01 21.39 27.33
N GLU A 217 33.85 21.90 28.56
CA GLU A 217 34.43 23.16 28.99
C GLU A 217 35.94 23.09 28.75
N GLN A 218 36.40 23.76 27.68
CA GLN A 218 37.82 23.98 27.47
C GLN A 218 38.30 24.92 28.56
N THR A 219 39.01 24.32 29.52
CA THR A 219 39.70 24.98 30.61
C THR A 219 40.54 26.14 30.09
N SER A 220 40.32 27.28 30.72
CA SER A 220 41.06 28.52 30.59
C SER A 220 42.59 28.32 30.66
N SER A 221 43.32 28.90 29.71
CA SER A 221 44.71 29.30 29.95
C SER A 221 44.88 30.78 29.58
N THR A 222 45.02 31.56 30.65
CA THR A 222 45.36 32.98 30.68
C THR A 222 46.83 33.16 30.26
N HIS A 223 47.13 34.10 29.36
CA HIS A 223 48.27 35.03 29.51
C HIS A 223 48.27 36.12 28.40
N ASP A 224 47.97 37.35 28.82
CA ASP A 224 48.19 38.65 28.15
C ASP A 224 49.70 39.05 28.20
N PRO A 225 50.25 40.07 27.47
CA PRO A 225 49.66 41.42 27.35
C PRO A 225 49.90 42.27 26.06
N ALA A 226 48.90 43.12 25.77
CA ALA A 226 48.93 44.55 25.43
C ALA A 226 49.95 45.17 24.44
N ARG A 227 49.41 45.87 23.42
CA ARG A 227 49.73 47.30 23.15
C ARG A 227 48.65 48.03 22.30
N PRO A 228 48.47 49.36 22.47
CA PRO A 228 47.28 50.09 22.00
C PRO A 228 47.55 51.00 20.78
N ARG A 229 46.49 51.39 20.04
CA ARG A 229 46.10 52.81 19.82
C ARG A 229 44.92 53.04 18.85
N LYS A 230 43.99 53.88 19.34
CA LYS A 230 43.23 54.98 18.69
C LYS A 230 41.97 54.67 17.84
N ARG A 231 40.83 54.76 18.54
CA ARG A 231 39.61 55.57 18.29
C ARG A 231 39.19 55.88 16.84
N LYS A 232 37.95 55.50 16.50
CA LYS A 232 36.86 56.44 16.17
C LYS A 232 35.48 55.75 16.25
N ARG A 233 34.50 56.50 16.79
CA ARG A 233 33.08 56.14 16.93
C ARG A 233 32.36 56.23 15.57
N SER A 234 31.39 55.34 15.30
CA SER A 234 30.03 55.73 14.88
C SER A 234 29.08 54.54 14.72
N ARG A 235 27.99 54.57 15.49
CA ARG A 235 26.58 54.25 15.15
C ARG A 235 26.27 53.04 14.23
N SER A 236 25.57 52.07 14.80
CA SER A 236 24.53 51.21 14.18
C SER A 236 23.45 52.06 13.46
N PRO A 237 22.58 51.54 12.55
CA PRO A 237 21.98 50.19 12.64
C PRO A 237 21.45 49.53 11.33
N LYS A 238 20.77 48.39 11.52
CA LYS A 238 19.63 47.79 10.78
C LYS A 238 19.88 46.76 9.66
N SER A 239 19.21 45.64 9.90
CA SER A 239 18.83 44.52 9.03
C SER A 239 18.20 44.96 7.70
N PRO A 240 18.34 44.18 6.62
CA PRO A 240 17.60 44.42 5.39
C PRO A 240 16.22 43.74 5.44
N VAL A 241 15.19 44.56 5.58
CA VAL A 241 13.81 44.24 5.18
C VAL A 241 13.73 44.34 3.66
N ARG A 242 13.46 43.23 2.96
CA ARG A 242 13.01 43.27 1.56
C ARG A 242 11.49 43.39 1.55
N ARG A 243 10.99 44.58 1.19
CA ARG A 243 9.63 44.81 0.70
C ARG A 243 9.72 45.07 -0.81
N SER A 244 8.86 44.43 -1.59
CA SER A 244 8.49 44.92 -2.93
C SER A 244 6.99 44.71 -3.14
N ASN A 245 6.27 45.80 -2.92
CA ASN A 245 5.11 46.39 -3.61
C ASN A 245 3.91 45.52 -4.04
N ARG A 246 2.78 45.90 -3.42
CA ARG A 246 1.37 45.63 -3.74
C ARG A 246 0.81 46.83 -4.52
N ILE A 247 -0.18 46.59 -5.41
CA ILE A 247 -1.29 47.44 -5.93
C ILE A 247 -1.84 46.64 -7.15
N GLU A 248 -3.13 46.36 -7.39
CA GLU A 248 -4.38 46.90 -6.88
C GLU A 248 -5.54 45.90 -7.09
N ALA A 249 -6.58 46.01 -6.26
CA ALA A 249 -7.88 45.37 -6.44
C ALA A 249 -8.79 46.31 -7.23
N HIS A 250 -9.40 45.83 -8.31
CA HIS A 250 -10.56 46.48 -8.92
C HIS A 250 -11.82 45.62 -8.75
N VAL A 251 -12.80 46.24 -8.11
CA VAL A 251 -14.15 45.74 -7.86
C VAL A 251 -15.12 46.44 -8.83
N ARG A 252 -15.98 45.62 -9.46
CA ARG A 252 -17.30 45.87 -10.08
C ARG A 252 -17.39 46.53 -11.47
N GLY A 253 -18.06 45.78 -12.36
CA GLY A 253 -18.66 46.29 -13.59
C GLY A 253 -19.27 45.18 -14.47
N SER A 254 -20.49 44.76 -14.13
CA SER A 254 -21.34 43.81 -14.86
C SER A 254 -21.53 44.16 -16.34
N LEU A 255 -21.21 43.24 -17.26
CA LEU A 255 -21.94 43.08 -18.53
C LEU A 255 -22.05 41.60 -18.91
N ARG A 256 -23.30 41.21 -19.12
CA ARG A 256 -23.80 39.90 -19.55
C ARG A 256 -23.29 39.54 -20.95
N ARG A 257 -22.80 38.32 -21.14
CA ARG A 257 -22.81 37.60 -22.43
C ARG A 257 -22.88 36.08 -22.19
N PRO A 258 -23.44 35.32 -23.14
CA PRO A 258 -24.32 34.20 -22.84
C PRO A 258 -23.59 32.86 -22.77
N ARG A 259 -24.23 31.95 -22.04
CA ARG A 259 -24.02 30.50 -22.09
C ARG A 259 -24.00 30.01 -23.53
N ARG A 260 -22.97 29.25 -23.88
CA ARG A 260 -23.06 28.24 -24.92
C ARG A 260 -23.01 26.89 -24.22
N ASP A 261 -24.18 26.27 -24.21
CA ASP A 261 -24.37 24.86 -23.96
C ASP A 261 -23.60 24.08 -25.04
N ASN A 262 -22.59 23.32 -24.62
CA ASN A 262 -22.09 22.18 -25.38
C ASN A 262 -22.47 20.91 -24.62
N ILE A 263 -23.78 20.72 -24.41
CA ILE A 263 -24.38 19.40 -24.30
C ILE A 263 -24.82 19.05 -25.72
N SER A 264 -24.06 18.19 -26.38
CA SER A 264 -24.62 17.11 -27.19
C SER A 264 -23.51 16.25 -27.82
N GLN A 265 -23.80 14.95 -27.85
CA GLN A 265 -23.26 13.93 -28.75
C GLN A 265 -21.91 13.28 -28.39
N ARG A 266 -21.92 12.52 -27.29
CA ARG A 266 -21.26 11.19 -27.25
C ARG A 266 -22.23 10.13 -26.72
N HIS A 267 -23.31 9.93 -27.47
CA HIS A 267 -24.08 8.68 -27.39
C HIS A 267 -23.93 7.98 -28.73
N GLY A 268 -23.17 6.89 -28.72
CA GLY A 268 -22.95 6.06 -29.89
C GLY A 268 -21.48 5.76 -30.06
N LEU A 269 -20.96 4.83 -29.25
CA LEU A 269 -19.93 3.83 -29.57
C LEU A 269 -19.51 3.16 -28.25
N GLY A 270 -20.04 1.96 -28.01
CA GLY A 270 -19.59 1.06 -26.94
C GLY A 270 -20.00 1.44 -25.51
N ARG A 271 -20.78 0.57 -24.85
CA ARG A 271 -20.80 0.55 -23.38
C ARG A 271 -19.37 0.31 -22.88
N PRO A 272 -18.82 1.12 -21.95
CA PRO A 272 -17.66 0.69 -21.18
C PRO A 272 -18.04 -0.57 -20.41
N LEU A 273 -17.25 -1.64 -20.53
CA LEU A 273 -17.30 -2.83 -19.68
C LEU A 273 -16.70 -2.57 -18.28
N TYR A 274 -16.57 -1.30 -17.90
CA TYR A 274 -16.01 -0.86 -16.63
C TYR A 274 -17.14 -0.40 -15.72
N ARG A 275 -17.23 -0.99 -14.52
CA ARG A 275 -17.97 -0.40 -13.41
C ARG A 275 -17.09 0.73 -12.87
N GLU A 276 -17.36 1.95 -13.31
CA GLU A 276 -16.80 3.14 -12.67
C GLU A 276 -17.22 3.10 -11.19
N PRO A 277 -16.29 3.24 -10.24
CA PRO A 277 -16.65 3.54 -8.86
C PRO A 277 -17.40 4.87 -8.89
N ASP A 278 -18.64 4.90 -8.42
CA ASP A 278 -19.43 6.12 -8.25
C ASP A 278 -18.75 6.99 -7.18
N THR A 279 -17.75 7.79 -7.56
CA THR A 279 -17.01 8.67 -6.63
C THR A 279 -17.40 10.14 -6.76
N ASP A 280 -18.26 10.49 -7.71
CA ASP A 280 -18.54 11.87 -8.11
C ASP A 280 -20.06 12.11 -8.20
N GLU A 281 -20.84 11.63 -7.21
CA GLU A 281 -22.21 12.10 -7.01
C GLU A 281 -22.14 13.36 -6.10
N ASP A 282 -22.03 14.53 -6.73
CA ASP A 282 -22.26 15.82 -6.09
C ASP A 282 -23.76 15.98 -5.76
N GLU A 283 -24.25 15.28 -4.74
CA GLU A 283 -25.62 15.43 -4.24
C GLU A 283 -25.72 16.70 -3.37
N PHE A 284 -25.90 17.84 -4.02
CA PHE A 284 -26.39 19.07 -3.38
C PHE A 284 -27.87 18.88 -3.04
N ASP A 285 -28.17 18.31 -1.86
CA ASP A 285 -29.48 18.48 -1.23
C ASP A 285 -29.41 19.59 -0.18
N ASP A 286 -29.95 20.74 -0.56
CA ASP A 286 -30.20 21.91 0.27
C ASP A 286 -31.46 21.61 1.08
N THR A 287 -31.34 20.85 2.17
CA THR A 287 -32.44 20.66 3.14
C THR A 287 -32.13 21.35 4.48
N ASP A 288 -33.06 22.21 4.84
CA ASP A 288 -33.03 23.21 5.90
C ASP A 288 -32.61 22.69 7.29
N LEU A 289 -31.86 23.57 7.95
CA LEU A 289 -31.49 23.58 9.36
C LEU A 289 -32.68 23.32 10.28
N SER A 290 -32.59 22.27 11.11
CA SER A 290 -33.33 22.20 12.38
C SER A 290 -32.36 21.98 13.52
N ASP A 291 -32.17 23.04 14.32
CA ASP A 291 -31.47 23.05 15.59
C ASP A 291 -31.94 21.91 16.51
N ALA A 292 -31.02 21.02 16.85
CA ALA A 292 -31.12 20.18 18.04
C ALA A 292 -29.76 20.20 18.75
N GLU A 293 -29.63 21.13 19.70
CA GLU A 293 -28.59 21.11 20.71
C GLU A 293 -28.53 19.72 21.36
N THR A 294 -27.53 18.91 21.00
CA THR A 294 -27.19 17.71 21.75
C THR A 294 -25.83 17.93 22.39
N GLN A 295 -25.92 18.13 23.69
CA GLN A 295 -24.85 18.41 24.64
C GLN A 295 -23.65 17.49 24.44
N GLN A 296 -22.46 18.10 24.40
CA GLN A 296 -21.19 17.46 24.69
C GLN A 296 -21.26 16.86 26.09
N SER A 297 -21.67 15.59 26.20
CA SER A 297 -21.26 14.73 27.29
C SER A 297 -19.89 14.18 26.93
N SER A 298 -18.86 14.80 27.49
CA SER A 298 -17.55 14.19 27.67
C SER A 298 -17.69 12.95 28.56
N SER A 299 -18.17 11.84 28.01
CA SER A 299 -18.00 10.53 28.64
C SER A 299 -16.58 10.10 28.34
N SER A 300 -15.67 10.50 29.23
CA SER A 300 -14.41 9.81 29.46
C SER A 300 -14.73 8.39 29.92
N ASP A 301 -15.07 7.53 28.97
CA ASP A 301 -14.97 6.09 29.18
C ASP A 301 -13.48 5.80 29.41
N PRO A 302 -13.12 5.03 30.46
CA PRO A 302 -11.75 4.60 30.64
C PRO A 302 -11.42 3.65 29.49
N GLN A 303 -10.87 4.21 28.40
CA GLN A 303 -10.20 3.40 27.39
C GLN A 303 -9.17 2.55 28.15
N PRO A 304 -9.21 1.21 28.03
CA PRO A 304 -8.19 0.37 28.63
C PRO A 304 -6.84 0.93 28.21
N GLU A 305 -5.94 1.17 29.16
CA GLU A 305 -4.59 1.63 28.87
C GLU A 305 -3.96 0.61 27.92
N LEU A 306 -3.91 0.95 26.62
CA LEU A 306 -3.32 0.08 25.62
C LEU A 306 -1.86 -0.12 25.98
N ALA A 307 -1.41 -1.38 25.95
CA ALA A 307 -0.01 -1.69 26.20
C ALA A 307 0.84 -0.99 25.14
N VAL A 308 1.68 -0.04 25.56
CA VAL A 308 2.60 0.67 24.67
C VAL A 308 3.87 -0.17 24.54
N GLN A 309 4.20 -0.56 23.30
CA GLN A 309 5.48 -1.21 23.00
C GLN A 309 6.59 -0.17 22.80
N GLY A 310 6.35 0.85 21.96
CA GLY A 310 7.25 2.00 21.77
C GLY A 310 8.68 1.66 21.28
N LEU A 311 8.86 0.58 20.53
CA LEU A 311 10.18 0.04 20.20
C LEU A 311 10.48 -0.05 18.69
N CYS A 312 9.48 0.21 17.83
CA CYS A 312 9.61 0.21 16.37
C CYS A 312 10.34 1.46 15.88
N HIS A 313 11.24 1.28 14.92
CA HIS A 313 11.95 2.38 14.26
C HIS A 313 11.10 2.98 13.14
N THR A 314 10.33 2.13 12.47
CA THR A 314 9.48 2.49 11.34
C THR A 314 8.08 1.97 11.61
N VAL A 315 7.10 2.88 11.56
CA VAL A 315 5.68 2.56 11.55
C VAL A 315 5.08 3.36 10.40
N ASP A 316 4.67 2.67 9.33
CA ASP A 316 4.01 3.29 8.20
C ASP A 316 2.74 2.56 7.82
N ILE A 317 1.67 3.33 7.71
CA ILE A 317 0.38 2.86 7.21
C ILE A 317 -0.08 3.78 6.08
N VAL A 318 -0.28 3.18 4.92
CA VAL A 318 -0.75 3.86 3.72
C VAL A 318 -2.07 3.23 3.30
N ILE A 319 -3.09 4.09 3.17
CA ILE A 319 -4.40 3.72 2.67
C ILE A 319 -4.64 4.59 1.44
N ASP A 320 -4.55 4.01 0.25
CA ASP A 320 -4.70 4.72 -1.02
C ASP A 320 -5.43 3.86 -2.05
N ASN A 321 -6.22 4.47 -2.93
CA ASN A 321 -6.96 3.78 -4.00
C ASN A 321 -6.14 3.75 -5.30
N GLN A 322 -4.86 4.07 -5.23
CA GLN A 322 -3.98 3.89 -6.37
C GLN A 322 -3.96 2.41 -6.73
N LYS A 323 -4.55 2.07 -7.87
CA LYS A 323 -4.31 0.77 -8.51
C LYS A 323 -2.82 0.69 -8.79
N THR A 324 -2.14 -0.30 -8.23
CA THR A 324 -0.77 -0.64 -8.59
C THR A 324 -0.77 -0.92 -10.09
N ARG A 325 -0.34 0.05 -10.89
CA ARG A 325 -0.17 -0.13 -12.33
C ARG A 325 1.24 -0.64 -12.55
N GLU A 326 1.34 -1.73 -13.31
CA GLU A 326 2.62 -2.32 -13.70
C GLU A 326 3.43 -1.37 -14.58
N PHE A 327 2.74 -0.60 -15.41
CA PHE A 327 3.33 0.43 -16.27
C PHE A 327 2.84 1.82 -15.85
N PRO A 328 3.69 2.63 -15.20
CA PRO A 328 3.43 4.05 -15.08
C PRO A 328 3.66 4.69 -16.45
N TYR A 329 2.59 5.03 -17.16
CA TYR A 329 2.73 5.79 -18.41
C TYR A 329 3.38 7.14 -18.13
N SER A 330 4.52 7.40 -18.77
CA SER A 330 5.18 8.71 -18.74
C SER A 330 4.54 9.64 -19.76
N MET A 331 4.75 10.95 -19.62
CA MET A 331 4.44 11.91 -20.69
C MET A 331 5.14 11.54 -22.01
N ASP A 332 6.25 10.79 -21.92
CA ASP A 332 7.01 10.29 -23.05
C ASP A 332 6.26 9.25 -23.89
N ASP A 333 5.38 8.45 -23.29
CA ASP A 333 4.60 7.40 -23.99
C ASP A 333 3.43 7.98 -24.81
N PHE A 334 3.11 9.25 -24.62
CA PHE A 334 2.07 9.96 -25.37
C PHE A 334 2.64 10.79 -26.53
N PHE A 335 3.97 10.82 -26.70
CA PHE A 335 4.53 11.29 -27.97
C PHE A 335 4.25 10.21 -29.00
N SER A 336 3.31 10.48 -29.89
CA SER A 336 3.22 9.76 -31.16
C SER A 336 4.61 9.80 -31.78
N ASP A 337 5.23 8.64 -32.00
CA ASP A 337 6.49 8.54 -32.72
C ASP A 337 6.38 9.38 -33.99
N GLY A 338 7.11 10.50 -33.97
CA GLY A 338 7.13 11.45 -35.04
C GLY A 338 7.82 10.82 -36.23
N GLU A 339 7.04 10.22 -37.13
CA GLU A 339 7.19 10.19 -38.59
C GLU A 339 6.28 9.09 -39.15
N GLY A 340 5.09 9.46 -39.64
CA GLY A 340 4.38 8.58 -40.59
C GLY A 340 2.87 8.55 -40.56
N SER A 341 2.17 9.12 -39.56
CA SER A 341 0.73 9.39 -39.74
C SER A 341 0.59 10.64 -40.60
N SER A 342 0.80 10.48 -41.91
CA SER A 342 0.29 11.44 -42.88
C SER A 342 -1.21 11.47 -42.64
N GLY A 343 -1.68 12.53 -41.99
CA GLY A 343 -3.10 12.83 -41.88
C GLY A 343 -3.64 12.85 -43.29
N VAL A 344 -4.28 11.75 -43.71
CA VAL A 344 -5.38 11.83 -44.66
C VAL A 344 -6.42 12.61 -43.89
N GLU A 345 -6.35 13.92 -44.07
CA GLU A 345 -7.39 14.86 -43.71
C GLU A 345 -8.67 14.27 -44.30
N TRP A 346 -9.57 13.84 -43.42
CA TRP A 346 -10.81 13.22 -43.82
C TRP A 346 -11.67 14.32 -44.46
N ASP A 347 -11.48 14.56 -45.75
CA ASP A 347 -12.36 15.39 -46.58
C ASP A 347 -13.66 14.60 -46.66
N GLY A 348 -14.63 14.98 -45.82
CA GLY A 348 -15.92 14.30 -45.68
C GLY A 348 -16.82 14.45 -46.92
N ASP A 349 -16.32 14.03 -48.07
CA ASP A 349 -16.97 14.11 -49.38
C ASP A 349 -16.97 12.72 -50.03
N ASP A 350 -17.76 11.82 -49.45
CA ASP A 350 -18.28 10.63 -50.13
C ASP A 350 -19.77 10.90 -50.45
N ASP A 351 -20.05 11.95 -51.25
CA ASP A 351 -21.28 12.04 -52.03
C ASP A 351 -21.12 11.18 -53.30
N ASP A 352 -21.02 9.86 -53.13
CA ASP A 352 -21.22 8.92 -54.24
C ASP A 352 -22.72 8.60 -54.35
N ASP A 353 -23.37 9.40 -55.19
CA ASP A 353 -24.66 9.13 -55.81
C ASP A 353 -24.62 7.78 -56.55
N HIS A 354 -24.80 6.68 -55.83
CA HIS A 354 -25.13 5.40 -56.41
C HIS A 354 -26.64 5.20 -56.46
N ASP A 355 -27.18 5.55 -57.63
CA ASP A 355 -28.47 5.17 -58.20
C ASP A 355 -28.73 3.66 -58.04
N PHE A 356 -29.28 3.26 -56.89
CA PHE A 356 -29.92 1.96 -56.74
C PHE A 356 -31.34 2.04 -57.32
N SER A 357 -31.41 1.80 -58.63
CA SER A 357 -32.64 1.40 -59.30
C SER A 357 -33.16 0.08 -58.70
N ILE A 358 -34.11 0.21 -57.76
CA ILE A 358 -34.94 -0.91 -57.31
C ILE A 358 -35.92 -1.23 -58.44
N ALA A 359 -35.67 -2.34 -59.13
CA ALA A 359 -36.67 -2.98 -59.97
C ALA A 359 -37.67 -3.74 -59.08
N PHE A 360 -38.96 -3.52 -59.34
CA PHE A 360 -40.13 -4.06 -58.64
C PHE A 360 -40.24 -5.58 -58.69
#